data_AF-A0A4R9M1D1-F1
#
_entry.id   AF-A0A4R9M1D1-F1
#
_cell.length_a   1.000
_cell.length_b   1.000
_cell.length_c   1.000
_cell.angle_alpha   90.00
_cell.angle_beta   90.00
_cell.angle_gamma   90.00
#
_symmetry.space_group_name_H-M   'P 1'
#
loop_
_entity.id
_entity.type
_entity.pdbx_description
1 polymer ?
#
loop_
_entity_poly.entity_id
_entity_poly.type
_entity_poly.pdbx_seq_one_letter_code
_entity_poly.pdbx_strand_id
1 'polypeptide(L)'
;MLLFGATLVLDYLVFNQLYFYLPNEMEWDTSPWYNFEKKRKDLKADSSPNKVIVTGSSVALYSVLPDVLNRRANGSYNVDFYSHVAMAPSDLYYYKEDIVKTNPKMVMYVLNLADFQWEYVFIENGKFRFEKKLWIDEFADRYPAKLFYPLEFLKDYFFDIGRKKISKLAAKSLFYASRYRVFFWDPIDTYIENHFRSGRSYNKYQGSLPKEGIWSKGWTKLSASMQCDISKKEEDSIFFSRNHSKIKFSFYQTEEDAFKKLPLVHSEERIFSKSGWVGIAWKSFSLPSSQSYFLKLEVLEGDTTAKAADLFRTGKDYPVGVRLSHYFCKEPSYADRSYLREPYYDEVRFTEMTSEEYDEDYFQRMLESADQRNELYRLNVLRQNKKKIGTTKFEAWMEYTRVLEISDYFKEKNIPFVLVLAPENPVESVLYTKSEWFQGMTTHLRTHIESNGQNFHNEVDFSSVKQMFFDPHHMTYDGAYAFQPTLEQIISSSLNR
;
A
#
# COMPACT_ATOMS: atom_id res chain seq x y z
N MET A 1 2.56 43.91 -10.20
CA MET A 1 2.62 42.79 -11.16
C MET A 1 3.97 42.07 -11.12
N LEU A 2 5.12 42.75 -11.24
CA LEU A 2 6.45 42.13 -11.18
C LEU A 2 6.70 41.32 -9.89
N LEU A 3 6.40 41.87 -8.71
CA LEU A 3 6.61 41.18 -7.43
C LEU A 3 5.75 39.90 -7.32
N PHE A 4 4.49 39.96 -7.74
CA PHE A 4 3.59 38.81 -7.73
C PHE A 4 4.06 37.71 -8.69
N GLY A 5 4.47 38.09 -9.91
CA GLY A 5 5.06 37.15 -10.86
C GLY A 5 6.34 36.50 -10.32
N ALA A 6 7.22 37.29 -9.69
CA ALA A 6 8.43 36.77 -9.04
C ALA A 6 8.10 35.79 -7.91
N THR A 7 7.09 36.06 -7.08
CA THR A 7 6.62 35.12 -6.05
C THR A 7 6.15 33.81 -6.65
N LEU A 8 5.37 33.83 -7.72
CA LEU A 8 4.88 32.60 -8.38
C LEU A 8 6.03 31.78 -8.99
N VAL A 9 7.01 32.45 -9.61
CA VAL A 9 8.20 31.77 -10.16
C VAL A 9 9.03 31.14 -9.04
N LEU A 10 9.27 31.88 -7.95
CA LEU A 10 10.02 31.36 -6.81
C LEU A 10 9.31 30.17 -6.15
N ASP A 11 7.99 30.28 -5.97
CA ASP A 11 7.16 29.21 -5.42
C ASP A 11 7.22 27.94 -6.28
N TYR A 12 7.12 28.07 -7.60
CA TYR A 12 7.31 26.96 -8.53
C TYR A 12 8.72 26.35 -8.45
N LEU A 13 9.76 27.16 -8.48
CA LEU A 13 11.14 26.67 -8.44
C LEU A 13 11.45 25.94 -7.13
N VAL A 14 11.05 26.50 -5.99
CA VAL A 14 11.33 25.91 -4.68
C VAL A 14 10.48 24.66 -4.45
N PHE A 15 9.15 24.77 -4.54
CA PHE A 15 8.25 23.72 -4.06
C PHE A 15 7.90 22.68 -5.14
N ASN A 16 7.97 23.02 -6.43
CA ASN A 16 7.68 22.07 -7.50
C ASN A 16 8.94 21.47 -8.13
N GLN A 17 10.05 22.19 -8.18
CA GLN A 17 11.31 21.68 -8.76
C GLN A 17 12.27 21.19 -7.66
N LEU A 18 12.82 22.11 -6.86
CA LEU A 18 13.92 21.80 -5.94
C LEU A 18 13.53 20.80 -4.85
N TYR A 19 12.32 20.92 -4.30
CA TYR A 19 11.83 20.05 -3.23
C TYR A 19 11.89 18.55 -3.57
N PHE A 20 11.65 18.18 -4.83
CA PHE A 20 11.64 16.77 -5.27
C PHE A 20 13.02 16.24 -5.69
N TYR A 21 14.09 17.02 -5.49
CA TYR A 21 15.47 16.52 -5.51
C TYR A 21 15.91 15.91 -4.18
N LEU A 22 15.13 16.08 -3.11
CA LEU A 22 15.38 15.36 -1.86
C LEU A 22 15.27 13.84 -2.10
N PRO A 23 16.21 13.04 -1.57
CA PRO A 23 16.15 11.60 -1.70
C PRO A 23 14.86 11.09 -1.04
N ASN A 24 14.15 10.23 -1.76
CA ASN A 24 12.98 9.58 -1.21
C ASN A 24 13.40 8.30 -0.48
N GLU A 25 13.64 8.39 0.82
CA GLU A 25 14.04 7.24 1.65
C GLU A 25 12.86 6.63 2.42
N MET A 26 11.65 6.96 1.99
CA MET A 26 10.41 6.56 2.65
C MET A 26 10.02 5.12 2.30
N GLU A 27 9.48 4.43 3.30
CA GLU A 27 9.01 3.06 3.15
C GLU A 27 7.60 3.01 2.55
N TRP A 28 7.19 1.82 2.14
CA TRP A 28 5.85 1.60 1.58
C TRP A 28 4.74 2.07 2.51
N ASP A 29 3.76 2.73 1.90
CA ASP A 29 2.58 3.33 2.54
C ASP A 29 2.87 4.46 3.55
N THR A 30 4.11 4.95 3.60
CA THR A 30 4.44 6.20 4.30
C THR A 30 4.27 7.39 3.35
N SER A 31 3.95 8.59 3.87
CA SER A 31 3.67 9.81 3.08
C SER A 31 3.07 9.57 1.68
N PRO A 32 1.86 8.97 1.58
CA PRO A 32 1.33 8.45 0.31
C PRO A 32 1.20 9.54 -0.77
N TRP A 33 1.01 10.79 -0.37
CA TRP A 33 0.85 11.91 -1.29
C TRP A 33 2.16 12.46 -1.83
N TYR A 34 3.22 12.52 -1.01
CA TYR A 34 4.55 12.86 -1.53
C TYR A 34 5.03 11.77 -2.48
N ASN A 35 4.92 10.51 -2.05
CA ASN A 35 5.36 9.36 -2.82
C ASN A 35 4.67 9.28 -4.18
N PHE A 36 3.36 9.51 -4.24
CA PHE A 36 2.65 9.59 -5.50
C PHE A 36 3.13 10.75 -6.38
N GLU A 37 3.31 11.96 -5.85
CA GLU A 37 3.79 13.10 -6.64
C GLU A 37 5.22 12.92 -7.16
N LYS A 38 6.11 12.38 -6.32
CA LYS A 38 7.48 12.05 -6.68
C LYS A 38 7.49 11.01 -7.79
N LYS A 39 6.73 9.92 -7.63
CA LYS A 39 6.59 8.87 -8.64
C LYS A 39 6.05 9.41 -9.97
N ARG A 40 5.04 10.29 -9.95
CA ARG A 40 4.51 10.95 -11.15
C ARG A 40 5.59 11.74 -11.90
N LYS A 41 6.45 12.46 -11.17
CA LYS A 41 7.56 13.23 -11.76
C LYS A 41 8.61 12.30 -12.33
N ASP A 42 9.00 11.27 -11.59
CA ASP A 42 10.02 10.31 -12.00
C ASP A 42 9.57 9.54 -13.25
N LEU A 43 8.30 9.12 -13.32
CA LEU A 43 7.76 8.43 -14.50
C LEU A 43 7.72 9.31 -15.78
N LYS A 44 7.56 10.63 -15.62
CA LYS A 44 7.62 11.59 -16.75
C LYS A 44 9.05 11.86 -17.19
N ALA A 45 10.01 11.78 -16.27
CA ALA A 45 11.43 11.93 -16.57
C ALA A 45 12.06 10.64 -17.13
N ASP A 46 11.49 9.48 -16.78
CA ASP A 46 11.96 8.18 -17.23
C ASP A 46 11.64 7.92 -18.71
N SER A 47 12.70 7.82 -19.51
CA SER A 47 12.64 7.51 -20.95
C SER A 47 12.75 6.02 -21.27
N SER A 48 12.69 5.13 -20.27
CA SER A 48 12.79 3.69 -20.49
C SER A 48 11.69 3.17 -21.42
N PRO A 49 12.02 2.35 -22.42
CA PRO A 49 11.03 1.77 -23.32
C PRO A 49 10.20 0.69 -22.61
N ASN A 50 9.07 0.30 -23.22
CA ASN A 50 8.21 -0.80 -22.76
C ASN A 50 7.62 -0.64 -21.35
N LYS A 51 7.30 0.59 -20.94
CA LYS A 51 6.69 0.89 -19.65
C LYS A 51 5.22 0.46 -19.58
N VAL A 52 4.88 -0.39 -18.62
CA VAL A 52 3.51 -0.79 -18.28
C VAL A 52 3.10 -0.01 -17.04
N ILE A 53 2.13 0.88 -17.18
CA ILE A 53 1.63 1.70 -16.07
C ILE A 53 0.45 0.99 -15.41
N VAL A 54 0.62 0.62 -14.15
CA VAL A 54 -0.45 0.07 -13.32
C VAL A 54 -1.10 1.20 -12.54
N THR A 55 -2.40 1.34 -12.66
CA THR A 55 -3.19 2.36 -11.97
C THR A 55 -4.29 1.71 -11.13
N GLY A 56 -4.68 2.38 -10.05
CA GLY A 56 -5.79 1.99 -9.18
C GLY A 56 -5.62 2.50 -7.74
N SER A 57 -6.56 2.09 -6.89
CA SER A 57 -6.59 2.47 -5.47
C SER A 57 -5.57 1.71 -4.63
N SER A 58 -5.72 1.72 -3.30
CA SER A 58 -5.01 0.80 -2.43
C SER A 58 -5.18 -0.66 -2.86
N VAL A 59 -6.30 -1.05 -3.50
CA VAL A 59 -6.43 -2.42 -4.03
C VAL A 59 -5.32 -2.74 -5.03
N ALA A 60 -5.01 -1.83 -5.96
CA ALA A 60 -3.89 -2.02 -6.89
C ALA A 60 -2.54 -2.10 -6.16
N LEU A 61 -2.32 -1.24 -5.16
CA LEU A 61 -1.09 -1.21 -4.36
C LEU A 61 -0.88 -2.49 -3.52
N TYR A 62 -1.97 -3.19 -3.18
CA TYR A 62 -1.95 -4.41 -2.40
C TYR A 62 -2.08 -5.69 -3.25
N SER A 63 -2.51 -5.61 -4.50
CA SER A 63 -2.65 -6.77 -5.38
C SER A 63 -1.48 -6.94 -6.36
N VAL A 64 -0.75 -5.87 -6.68
CA VAL A 64 0.32 -5.89 -7.69
C VAL A 64 1.68 -5.74 -7.00
N LEU A 65 2.65 -6.56 -7.39
CA LEU A 65 4.03 -6.51 -6.91
C LEU A 65 4.95 -6.21 -8.11
N PRO A 66 5.18 -4.93 -8.46
CA PRO A 66 5.96 -4.57 -9.65
C PRO A 66 7.36 -5.16 -9.65
N ASP A 67 8.02 -5.25 -8.49
CA ASP A 67 9.35 -5.84 -8.38
C ASP A 67 9.35 -7.33 -8.76
N VAL A 68 8.31 -8.08 -8.40
CA VAL A 68 8.13 -9.49 -8.77
C VAL A 68 7.86 -9.60 -10.28
N LEU A 69 6.96 -8.78 -10.83
CA LEU A 69 6.64 -8.78 -12.26
C LEU A 69 7.86 -8.40 -13.10
N ASN A 70 8.62 -7.38 -12.69
CA ASN A 70 9.82 -6.92 -13.40
C ASN A 70 10.92 -7.98 -13.40
N ARG A 71 11.12 -8.70 -12.28
CA ARG A 71 12.05 -9.84 -12.23
C ARG A 71 11.63 -10.96 -13.19
N ARG A 72 10.33 -11.27 -13.25
CA ARG A 72 9.78 -12.32 -14.15
C ARG A 72 9.83 -11.93 -15.62
N ALA A 73 9.54 -10.67 -15.92
CA ALA A 73 9.57 -10.11 -17.27
C ALA A 73 10.96 -10.17 -17.92
N ASN A 74 12.04 -10.23 -17.12
CA ASN A 74 13.42 -10.30 -17.58
C ASN A 74 13.76 -9.27 -18.67
N GLY A 75 13.28 -8.03 -18.48
CA GLY A 75 13.52 -6.90 -19.40
C GLY A 75 12.55 -6.78 -20.59
N SER A 76 11.58 -7.69 -20.76
CA SER A 76 10.57 -7.58 -21.82
C SER A 76 9.62 -6.37 -21.66
N TYR A 77 9.35 -5.99 -20.41
CA TYR A 77 8.62 -4.79 -20.02
C TYR A 77 9.05 -4.34 -18.62
N ASN A 78 8.75 -3.09 -18.28
CA ASN A 78 8.93 -2.54 -16.93
C ASN A 78 7.58 -2.05 -16.39
N VAL A 79 7.13 -2.66 -15.30
CA VAL A 79 5.90 -2.35 -14.58
C VAL A 79 6.18 -1.29 -13.54
N ASP A 80 5.37 -0.23 -13.53
CA ASP A 80 5.42 0.82 -12.54
C ASP A 80 4.03 1.30 -12.14
N PHE A 81 3.91 1.79 -10.90
CA PHE A 81 2.65 2.35 -10.41
C PHE A 81 2.46 3.81 -10.81
N TYR A 82 1.24 4.11 -11.25
CA TYR A 82 0.61 5.41 -11.17
C TYR A 82 -0.63 5.25 -10.27
N SER A 83 -0.41 4.99 -8.98
CA SER A 83 -1.45 4.57 -8.02
C SER A 83 -1.30 5.24 -6.66
N HIS A 84 -2.42 5.45 -5.95
CA HIS A 84 -2.47 5.94 -4.57
C HIS A 84 -3.64 5.34 -3.77
N VAL A 85 -3.53 5.33 -2.44
CA VAL A 85 -4.38 4.58 -1.48
C VAL A 85 -5.90 4.80 -1.52
N ALA A 86 -6.39 5.73 -2.31
CA ALA A 86 -7.82 6.08 -2.35
C ALA A 86 -8.25 6.53 -3.76
N MET A 87 -7.61 6.02 -4.80
CA MET A 87 -7.93 6.42 -6.17
C MET A 87 -9.33 5.94 -6.60
N ALA A 88 -10.23 6.87 -6.84
CA ALA A 88 -11.52 6.63 -7.49
C ALA A 88 -11.36 6.68 -9.02
N PRO A 89 -12.30 6.11 -9.80
CA PRO A 89 -12.33 6.31 -11.25
C PRO A 89 -12.25 7.78 -11.68
N SER A 90 -12.91 8.69 -10.96
CA SER A 90 -12.80 10.13 -11.20
C SER A 90 -11.38 10.68 -10.99
N ASP A 91 -10.60 10.16 -10.04
CA ASP A 91 -9.19 10.55 -9.89
C ASP A 91 -8.38 10.16 -11.14
N LEU A 92 -8.53 8.91 -11.59
CA LEU A 92 -7.86 8.42 -12.80
C LEU A 92 -8.28 9.19 -14.06
N TYR A 93 -9.56 9.58 -14.15
CA TYR A 93 -10.03 10.44 -15.23
C TYR A 93 -9.26 11.75 -15.30
N TYR A 94 -8.93 12.38 -14.17
CA TYR A 94 -8.10 13.59 -14.17
C TYR A 94 -6.62 13.31 -14.46
N TYR A 95 -6.13 12.10 -14.18
CA TYR A 95 -4.74 11.72 -14.41
C TYR A 95 -4.45 11.26 -15.85
N LYS A 96 -5.46 10.90 -16.65
CA LYS A 96 -5.28 10.26 -17.96
C LYS A 96 -4.30 11.00 -18.88
N GLU A 97 -4.36 12.34 -18.93
CA GLU A 97 -3.44 13.14 -19.74
C GLU A 97 -1.99 13.09 -19.24
N ASP A 98 -1.82 13.02 -17.92
CA ASP A 98 -0.50 12.92 -17.31
C ASP A 98 0.11 11.53 -17.46
N ILE A 99 -0.72 10.48 -17.48
CA ILE A 99 -0.29 9.11 -17.78
C ILE A 99 0.20 9.02 -19.24
N VAL A 100 -0.50 9.63 -20.21
CA VAL A 100 -0.02 9.66 -21.61
C VAL A 100 1.38 10.27 -21.73
N LYS A 101 1.68 11.31 -20.95
CA LYS A 101 3.00 11.97 -20.95
C LYS A 101 4.13 11.08 -20.45
N THR A 102 3.86 9.93 -19.83
CA THR A 102 4.89 8.96 -19.42
C THR A 102 5.27 7.99 -20.54
N ASN A 103 4.65 8.12 -21.73
CA ASN A 103 4.80 7.25 -22.90
C ASN A 103 4.64 5.75 -22.56
N PRO A 104 3.51 5.35 -21.95
CA PRO A 104 3.26 3.95 -21.61
C PRO A 104 3.11 3.11 -22.88
N LYS A 105 3.66 1.90 -22.86
CA LYS A 105 3.31 0.84 -23.82
C LYS A 105 1.93 0.26 -23.52
N MET A 106 1.49 0.34 -22.27
CA MET A 106 0.19 -0.13 -21.81
C MET A 106 -0.21 0.55 -20.51
N VAL A 107 -1.51 0.73 -20.31
CA VAL A 107 -2.09 1.09 -19.02
C VAL A 107 -2.97 -0.05 -18.51
N MET A 108 -2.67 -0.58 -17.33
CA MET A 108 -3.48 -1.58 -16.65
C MET A 108 -4.19 -0.93 -15.46
N TYR A 109 -5.52 -0.86 -15.50
CA TYR A 109 -6.35 -0.38 -14.41
C TYR A 109 -6.87 -1.55 -13.59
N VAL A 110 -6.39 -1.67 -12.35
CA VAL A 110 -6.92 -2.60 -11.35
C VAL A 110 -8.01 -1.88 -10.57
N LEU A 111 -9.24 -2.38 -10.69
CA LEU A 111 -10.46 -1.78 -10.18
C LEU A 111 -11.20 -2.75 -9.25
N ASN A 112 -11.63 -2.28 -8.09
CA ASN A 112 -12.51 -3.04 -7.20
C ASN A 112 -13.86 -2.34 -7.07
N LEU A 113 -14.90 -3.09 -6.67
CA LEU A 113 -16.22 -2.53 -6.39
C LEU A 113 -16.14 -1.39 -5.36
N ALA A 114 -15.24 -1.48 -4.37
CA ALA A 114 -15.02 -0.46 -3.35
C ALA A 114 -14.66 0.92 -3.92
N ASP A 115 -14.11 0.99 -5.14
CA ASP A 115 -13.63 2.24 -5.72
C ASP A 115 -14.77 3.13 -6.25
N PHE A 116 -15.97 2.58 -6.46
CA PHE A 116 -17.10 3.30 -7.06
C PHE A 116 -17.85 4.28 -6.13
N GLN A 117 -17.27 4.63 -4.97
CA GLN A 117 -17.79 5.65 -4.05
C GLN A 117 -19.25 5.41 -3.62
N TRP A 118 -19.52 4.21 -3.10
CA TRP A 118 -20.85 3.74 -2.71
C TRP A 118 -21.54 4.56 -1.63
N GLU A 119 -20.81 5.35 -0.86
CA GLU A 119 -21.34 6.29 0.13
C GLU A 119 -22.25 7.38 -0.48
N TYR A 120 -22.16 7.60 -1.80
CA TYR A 120 -23.00 8.57 -2.52
C TYR A 120 -24.11 7.91 -3.34
N VAL A 121 -24.30 6.60 -3.20
CA VAL A 121 -25.29 5.82 -3.95
C VAL A 121 -26.36 5.31 -3.00
N PHE A 122 -27.61 5.71 -3.27
CA PHE A 122 -28.79 5.28 -2.52
C PHE A 122 -29.58 4.28 -3.36
N ILE A 123 -29.98 3.17 -2.75
CA ILE A 123 -30.79 2.12 -3.38
C ILE A 123 -32.16 2.13 -2.71
N GLU A 124 -33.16 2.65 -3.41
CA GLU A 124 -34.54 2.79 -2.92
C GLU A 124 -35.50 2.12 -3.92
N ASN A 125 -36.30 1.16 -3.45
CA ASN A 125 -37.25 0.39 -4.26
C ASN A 125 -36.61 -0.22 -5.54
N GLY A 126 -35.35 -0.67 -5.43
CA GLY A 126 -34.59 -1.27 -6.53
C GLY A 126 -34.06 -0.30 -7.59
N LYS A 127 -34.15 1.02 -7.35
CA LYS A 127 -33.58 2.07 -8.22
C LYS A 127 -32.35 2.70 -7.57
N PHE A 128 -31.36 3.03 -8.38
CA PHE A 128 -30.15 3.70 -7.93
C PHE A 128 -30.33 5.21 -8.01
N ARG A 129 -29.81 5.91 -7.00
CA ARG A 129 -29.80 7.37 -6.95
C ARG A 129 -28.44 7.84 -6.47
N PHE A 130 -27.68 8.44 -7.39
CA PHE A 130 -26.38 9.01 -7.09
C PHE A 130 -26.52 10.46 -6.63
N GLU A 131 -26.11 10.76 -5.40
CA GLU A 131 -26.11 12.11 -4.84
C GLU A 131 -24.94 12.95 -5.38
N LYS A 132 -25.01 13.31 -6.67
CA LYS A 132 -23.95 14.04 -7.37
C LYS A 132 -23.54 15.33 -6.65
N LYS A 133 -24.49 16.07 -6.08
CA LYS A 133 -24.19 17.33 -5.38
C LYS A 133 -23.35 17.11 -4.12
N LEU A 134 -23.69 16.08 -3.33
CA LEU A 134 -22.93 15.70 -2.15
C LEU A 134 -21.53 15.21 -2.54
N TRP A 135 -21.46 14.36 -3.57
CA TRP A 135 -20.19 13.89 -4.13
C TRP A 135 -19.32 15.08 -4.55
N ILE A 136 -19.81 16.01 -5.38
CA ILE A 136 -19.04 17.17 -5.85
C ILE A 136 -18.48 17.97 -4.66
N ASP A 137 -19.34 18.23 -3.67
CA ASP A 137 -18.98 19.03 -2.51
C ASP A 137 -17.86 18.35 -1.70
N GLU A 138 -17.99 17.08 -1.36
CA GLU A 138 -16.98 16.36 -0.57
C GLU A 138 -15.71 16.04 -1.36
N PHE A 139 -15.85 15.70 -2.65
CA PHE A 139 -14.73 15.35 -3.53
C PHE A 139 -13.78 16.53 -3.73
N ALA A 140 -14.30 17.77 -3.79
CA ALA A 140 -13.52 19.00 -3.85
C ALA A 140 -12.57 19.17 -2.64
N ASP A 141 -12.89 18.56 -1.50
CA ASP A 141 -12.08 18.62 -0.29
C ASP A 141 -11.11 17.44 -0.13
N ARG A 142 -11.17 16.43 -1.02
CA ARG A 142 -10.24 15.30 -1.02
C ARG A 142 -8.82 15.74 -1.36
N TYR A 143 -7.83 15.01 -0.83
CA TYR A 143 -6.42 15.28 -1.10
C TYR A 143 -6.09 15.27 -2.59
N PRO A 144 -6.48 14.25 -3.39
CA PRO A 144 -6.24 14.23 -4.83
C PRO A 144 -6.67 15.50 -5.57
N ALA A 145 -7.92 15.94 -5.39
CA ALA A 145 -8.45 17.14 -6.02
C ALA A 145 -7.67 18.40 -5.65
N LYS A 146 -7.26 18.54 -4.38
CA LYS A 146 -6.49 19.71 -3.93
C LYS A 146 -5.02 19.67 -4.35
N LEU A 147 -4.45 18.49 -4.57
CA LEU A 147 -3.01 18.30 -4.75
C LEU A 147 -2.62 18.13 -6.21
N PHE A 148 -3.39 17.41 -7.00
CA PHE A 148 -2.92 16.89 -8.27
C PHE A 148 -3.67 17.43 -9.49
N TYR A 149 -4.95 17.76 -9.33
CA TYR A 149 -5.79 18.33 -10.40
C TYR A 149 -6.74 19.47 -9.94
N PRO A 150 -6.29 20.42 -9.09
CA PRO A 150 -7.19 21.42 -8.52
C PRO A 150 -7.79 22.38 -9.56
N LEU A 151 -7.05 22.64 -10.65
CA LEU A 151 -7.52 23.52 -11.71
C LEU A 151 -8.55 22.83 -12.61
N GLU A 152 -8.33 21.55 -12.91
CA GLU A 152 -9.21 20.72 -13.73
C GLU A 152 -10.54 20.52 -13.02
N PHE A 153 -10.51 20.17 -11.73
CA PHE A 153 -11.73 20.06 -10.93
C PHE A 153 -12.49 21.39 -10.85
N LEU A 154 -11.78 22.52 -10.71
CA LEU A 154 -12.39 23.84 -10.75
C LEU A 154 -13.09 24.12 -12.08
N LYS A 155 -12.46 23.78 -13.21
CA LYS A 155 -13.06 24.00 -14.53
C LYS A 155 -14.37 23.24 -14.69
N ASP A 156 -14.41 22.00 -14.22
CA ASP A 156 -15.59 21.14 -14.37
C ASP A 156 -16.75 21.55 -13.45
N TYR A 157 -16.45 22.03 -12.23
CA TYR A 157 -17.44 22.22 -11.17
C TYR A 157 -17.49 23.63 -10.58
N PHE A 158 -16.93 24.64 -11.25
CA PHE A 158 -16.86 26.02 -10.76
C PHE A 158 -18.21 26.55 -10.25
N PHE A 159 -19.30 26.22 -10.96
CA PHE A 159 -20.65 26.66 -10.64
C PHE A 159 -21.38 25.77 -9.62
N ASP A 160 -20.84 24.59 -9.30
CA ASP A 160 -21.47 23.60 -8.43
C ASP A 160 -20.91 23.60 -7.00
N ILE A 161 -19.72 24.19 -6.78
CA ILE A 161 -19.07 24.24 -5.45
C ILE A 161 -19.15 25.61 -4.79
N GLY A 162 -19.14 25.63 -3.45
CA GLY A 162 -19.19 26.88 -2.67
C GLY A 162 -17.93 27.73 -2.79
N ARG A 163 -18.08 29.07 -2.65
CA ARG A 163 -16.98 30.07 -2.76
C ARG A 163 -15.74 29.76 -1.93
N LYS A 164 -15.90 29.17 -0.74
CA LYS A 164 -14.78 28.74 0.12
C LYS A 164 -13.93 27.67 -0.56
N LYS A 165 -14.56 26.68 -1.20
CA LYS A 165 -13.89 25.60 -1.93
C LYS A 165 -13.26 26.12 -3.22
N ILE A 166 -13.94 27.02 -3.93
CA ILE A 166 -13.37 27.74 -5.08
C ILE A 166 -12.05 28.42 -4.69
N SER A 167 -12.07 29.23 -3.63
CA SER A 167 -10.90 29.98 -3.16
C SER A 167 -9.75 29.04 -2.77
N LYS A 168 -10.07 27.93 -2.09
CA LYS A 168 -9.10 26.92 -1.67
C LYS A 168 -8.46 26.22 -2.87
N LEU A 169 -9.25 25.73 -3.81
CA LEU A 169 -8.73 25.08 -5.01
C LEU A 169 -7.94 26.08 -5.87
N ALA A 170 -8.40 27.32 -6.01
CA ALA A 170 -7.68 28.33 -6.78
C ALA A 170 -6.31 28.67 -6.15
N ALA A 171 -6.26 28.79 -4.82
CA ALA A 171 -4.99 28.96 -4.11
C ALA A 171 -4.07 27.76 -4.30
N LYS A 172 -4.60 26.53 -4.28
CA LYS A 172 -3.85 25.30 -4.58
C LYS A 172 -3.39 25.24 -6.04
N SER A 173 -4.17 25.77 -6.97
CA SER A 173 -3.80 25.86 -8.39
C SER A 173 -2.66 26.85 -8.63
N LEU A 174 -2.62 27.95 -7.88
CA LEU A 174 -1.64 29.04 -8.07
C LEU A 174 -0.34 28.85 -7.28
N PHE A 175 -0.40 28.30 -6.05
CA PHE A 175 0.75 28.24 -5.14
C PHE A 175 1.07 26.80 -4.73
N TYR A 176 2.24 26.31 -5.13
CA TYR A 176 2.79 25.01 -4.77
C TYR A 176 3.15 24.90 -3.30
N ALA A 177 3.60 25.98 -2.64
CA ALA A 177 3.77 26.00 -1.19
C ALA A 177 2.45 25.68 -0.48
N SER A 178 1.35 26.28 -0.94
CA SER A 178 0.02 25.96 -0.44
C SER A 178 -0.33 24.52 -0.78
N ARG A 179 -0.13 24.09 -2.05
CA ARG A 179 -0.42 22.75 -2.57
C ARG A 179 0.20 21.67 -1.69
N TYR A 180 1.51 21.64 -1.57
CA TYR A 180 2.30 20.56 -0.96
C TYR A 180 2.51 20.68 0.54
N ARG A 181 1.97 21.73 1.20
CA ARG A 181 2.07 21.94 2.65
C ARG A 181 1.77 20.70 3.50
N VAL A 182 0.85 19.82 3.06
CA VAL A 182 0.40 18.67 3.86
C VAL A 182 1.51 17.63 4.09
N PHE A 183 2.46 17.50 3.18
CA PHE A 183 3.52 16.49 3.22
C PHE A 183 4.93 17.10 3.14
N PHE A 184 5.05 18.41 3.38
CA PHE A 184 6.31 19.14 3.19
C PHE A 184 7.45 18.65 4.09
N TRP A 185 7.12 18.21 5.30
CA TRP A 185 8.12 17.76 6.28
C TRP A 185 8.46 16.28 6.14
N ASP A 186 7.56 15.48 5.59
CA ASP A 186 7.68 14.01 5.57
C ASP A 186 9.03 13.50 5.03
N PRO A 187 9.51 13.86 3.82
CA PRO A 187 10.81 13.38 3.34
C PRO A 187 11.99 13.95 4.13
N ILE A 188 11.84 15.15 4.70
CA ILE A 188 12.90 15.80 5.50
C ILE A 188 13.04 15.07 6.84
N ASP A 189 11.93 14.77 7.50
CA ASP A 189 11.89 14.04 8.76
C ASP A 189 12.45 12.63 8.57
N THR A 190 12.05 11.92 7.51
CA THR A 190 12.61 10.59 7.19
C THR A 190 14.12 10.64 6.96
N TYR A 191 14.61 11.62 6.19
CA TYR A 191 16.05 11.80 5.99
C TYR A 191 16.77 12.04 7.33
N ILE A 192 16.20 12.87 8.22
CA ILE A 192 16.79 13.13 9.53
C ILE A 192 16.83 11.85 10.39
N GLU A 193 15.75 11.06 10.40
CA GLU A 193 15.68 9.80 11.13
C GLU A 193 16.72 8.79 10.65
N ASN A 194 16.87 8.65 9.34
CA ASN A 194 17.73 7.65 8.71
C ASN A 194 19.23 7.94 8.82
N HIS A 195 19.62 9.21 8.88
CA HIS A 195 21.03 9.63 8.86
C HIS A 195 21.58 10.07 10.22
N PHE A 196 20.73 10.60 11.12
CA PHE A 196 21.22 11.21 12.36
C PHE A 196 20.66 10.58 13.63
N ARG A 197 19.67 9.69 13.56
CA ARG A 197 19.06 9.05 14.73
C ARG A 197 19.40 7.57 14.83
N SER A 198 19.24 7.01 16.02
CA SER A 198 19.68 5.67 16.37
C SER A 198 18.78 4.54 15.83
N GLY A 199 17.95 4.79 14.80
CA GLY A 199 17.02 3.80 14.24
C GLY A 199 15.93 3.31 15.21
N ARG A 200 15.58 4.10 16.23
CA ARG A 200 14.55 3.77 17.24
C ARG A 200 13.15 4.27 16.87
N SER A 201 13.07 5.13 15.87
CA SER A 201 11.84 5.66 15.29
C SER A 201 11.90 5.39 13.79
N TYR A 202 10.90 4.68 13.28
CA TYR A 202 10.73 4.32 11.88
C TYR A 202 9.30 3.80 11.69
N ASN A 203 8.80 3.88 10.46
CA ASN A 203 7.43 3.44 10.15
C ASN A 203 7.37 1.94 9.85
N LYS A 204 8.35 1.44 9.08
CA LYS A 204 8.42 0.03 8.65
C LYS A 204 9.82 -0.52 8.86
N TYR A 205 9.95 -1.72 9.40
CA TYR A 205 11.25 -2.35 9.68
C TYR A 205 11.99 -2.73 8.40
N GLN A 206 13.29 -2.42 8.32
CA GLN A 206 14.11 -2.62 7.12
C GLN A 206 15.43 -3.36 7.37
N GLY A 207 15.62 -3.89 8.58
CA GLY A 207 16.75 -4.74 8.94
C GLY A 207 16.68 -6.13 8.32
N SER A 208 17.46 -7.05 8.86
CA SER A 208 17.40 -8.45 8.46
C SER A 208 16.06 -9.07 8.86
N LEU A 209 15.36 -9.68 7.90
CA LEU A 209 14.07 -10.33 8.16
C LEU A 209 14.29 -11.64 8.94
N PRO A 210 13.67 -11.81 10.12
CA PRO A 210 13.63 -13.10 10.81
C PRO A 210 12.82 -14.12 10.01
N LYS A 211 13.27 -15.37 10.01
CA LYS A 211 12.57 -16.47 9.33
C LYS A 211 11.19 -16.75 9.88
N GLU A 212 11.04 -16.62 11.19
CA GLU A 212 9.77 -16.83 11.89
C GLU A 212 8.77 -15.71 11.57
N GLY A 213 9.21 -14.63 10.92
CA GLY A 213 8.42 -13.45 10.60
C GLY A 213 8.66 -12.30 11.58
N ILE A 214 8.34 -11.08 11.12
CA ILE A 214 8.42 -9.86 11.91
C ILE A 214 7.25 -8.95 11.60
N TRP A 215 6.71 -8.31 12.62
CA TRP A 215 5.71 -7.26 12.45
C TRP A 215 6.36 -6.04 11.78
N SER A 216 5.58 -5.29 11.03
CA SER A 216 6.03 -4.15 10.24
C SER A 216 6.64 -3.04 11.10
N LYS A 217 6.19 -2.90 12.36
CA LYS A 217 6.80 -2.01 13.37
C LYS A 217 8.09 -2.58 13.99
N GLY A 218 8.61 -3.71 13.52
CA GLY A 218 9.87 -4.36 13.92
C GLY A 218 9.79 -5.26 15.15
N TRP A 219 8.59 -5.66 15.58
CA TRP A 219 8.44 -6.64 16.66
C TRP A 219 8.64 -8.06 16.16
N THR A 220 9.42 -8.86 16.86
CA THR A 220 9.65 -10.26 16.53
C THR A 220 8.56 -11.17 17.11
N LYS A 221 8.50 -12.43 16.65
CA LYS A 221 7.93 -13.52 17.47
C LYS A 221 8.84 -13.79 18.68
N LEU A 222 8.44 -14.69 19.59
CA LEU A 222 9.22 -15.02 20.80
C LEU A 222 10.61 -15.60 20.49
N SER A 223 10.73 -16.32 19.37
CA SER A 223 11.99 -16.71 18.76
C SER A 223 12.14 -16.00 17.42
N ALA A 224 13.33 -15.49 17.14
CA ALA A 224 13.65 -14.85 15.87
C ALA A 224 15.07 -15.20 15.43
N SER A 225 15.17 -15.77 14.24
CA SER A 225 16.39 -16.27 13.64
C SER A 225 16.67 -15.53 12.34
N MET A 226 17.81 -14.86 12.23
CA MET A 226 18.13 -14.00 11.07
C MET A 226 19.62 -13.95 10.77
N GLN A 227 19.95 -13.63 9.51
CA GLN A 227 21.31 -13.29 9.14
C GLN A 227 21.70 -11.94 9.77
N CYS A 228 22.88 -11.90 10.40
CA CYS A 228 23.38 -10.71 11.08
C CYS A 228 24.76 -10.33 10.56
N ASP A 229 24.82 -9.23 9.81
CA ASP A 229 26.08 -8.61 9.43
C ASP A 229 26.50 -7.62 10.51
N ILE A 230 27.52 -8.00 11.29
CA ILE A 230 28.13 -7.15 12.31
C ILE A 230 29.48 -6.57 11.87
N SER A 231 29.89 -6.80 10.62
CA SER A 231 31.24 -6.44 10.14
C SER A 231 31.48 -4.94 10.04
N LYS A 232 30.41 -4.17 9.81
CA LYS A 232 30.45 -2.72 9.58
C LYS A 232 29.68 -1.92 10.64
N LYS A 233 29.17 -2.61 11.67
CA LYS A 233 28.28 -2.02 12.67
C LYS A 233 28.77 -2.31 14.08
N GLU A 234 28.93 -1.28 14.89
CA GLU A 234 29.42 -1.44 16.28
C GLU A 234 28.32 -1.84 17.25
N GLU A 235 27.11 -1.31 17.05
CA GLU A 235 25.97 -1.55 17.91
C GLU A 235 24.65 -1.62 17.15
N ASP A 236 23.72 -2.35 17.73
CA ASP A 236 22.30 -2.32 17.37
C ASP A 236 21.44 -1.99 18.59
N SER A 237 20.14 -1.83 18.44
CA SER A 237 19.25 -1.63 19.59
C SER A 237 18.07 -2.58 19.57
N ILE A 238 17.67 -3.03 20.76
CA ILE A 238 16.43 -3.77 20.97
C ILE A 238 15.57 -3.06 22.01
N PHE A 239 14.26 -3.18 21.89
CA PHE A 239 13.27 -2.69 22.84
C PHE A 239 12.44 -3.85 23.38
N PHE A 240 12.16 -3.79 24.67
CA PHE A 240 11.32 -4.73 25.38
C PHE A 240 10.37 -3.97 26.31
N SER A 241 9.14 -4.46 26.43
CA SER A 241 8.03 -3.76 27.10
C SER A 241 7.96 -4.00 28.61
N ARG A 242 8.61 -5.06 29.10
CA ARG A 242 8.57 -5.47 30.51
C ARG A 242 9.90 -5.19 31.21
N ASN A 243 9.85 -5.01 32.52
CA ASN A 243 11.06 -5.02 33.35
C ASN A 243 11.51 -6.46 33.56
N HIS A 244 12.79 -6.65 33.87
CA HIS A 244 13.39 -7.98 34.10
C HIS A 244 13.25 -8.96 32.93
N SER A 245 13.25 -8.45 31.69
CA SER A 245 13.23 -9.31 30.50
C SER A 245 14.52 -10.12 30.38
N LYS A 246 14.40 -11.40 30.05
CA LYS A 246 15.53 -12.32 29.86
C LYS A 246 15.57 -12.78 28.41
N ILE A 247 16.69 -12.53 27.74
CA ILE A 247 16.86 -12.84 26.31
C ILE A 247 18.11 -13.68 26.13
N LYS A 248 17.98 -14.78 25.40
CA LYS A 248 19.09 -15.61 24.98
C LYS A 248 19.52 -15.22 23.56
N PHE A 249 20.80 -14.94 23.41
CA PHE A 249 21.48 -14.74 22.14
C PHE A 249 22.23 -16.02 21.80
N SER A 250 22.03 -16.55 20.60
CA SER A 250 22.71 -17.74 20.10
C SER A 250 23.25 -17.46 18.70
N PHE A 251 24.55 -17.62 18.52
CA PHE A 251 25.26 -17.32 17.28
C PHE A 251 25.73 -18.62 16.62
N TYR A 252 25.39 -18.76 15.35
CA TYR A 252 25.82 -19.86 14.47
C TYR A 252 26.63 -19.29 13.31
N GLN A 253 27.54 -20.09 12.75
CA GLN A 253 28.33 -19.67 11.60
C GLN A 253 27.44 -19.51 10.36
N THR A 254 26.56 -20.49 10.14
CA THR A 254 25.61 -20.47 9.04
C THR A 254 24.20 -20.80 9.51
N GLU A 255 23.25 -20.50 8.64
CA GLU A 255 21.87 -20.94 8.76
C GLU A 255 21.73 -22.46 8.89
N GLU A 256 22.50 -23.21 8.10
CA GLU A 256 22.46 -24.67 8.08
C GLU A 256 22.93 -25.27 9.40
N ASP A 257 23.94 -24.65 10.04
CA ASP A 257 24.43 -25.05 11.36
C ASP A 257 23.35 -24.91 12.44
N ALA A 258 22.59 -23.82 12.39
CA ALA A 258 21.47 -23.58 13.31
C ALA A 258 20.39 -24.66 13.18
N PHE A 259 20.06 -25.06 11.95
CA PHE A 259 19.09 -26.13 11.71
C PHE A 259 19.58 -27.52 12.11
N LYS A 260 20.84 -27.83 11.80
CA LYS A 260 21.47 -29.11 12.14
C LYS A 260 21.88 -29.22 13.61
N LYS A 261 21.67 -28.15 14.40
CA LYS A 261 22.10 -28.05 15.81
C LYS A 261 23.60 -28.35 15.96
N LEU A 262 24.39 -27.91 14.99
CA LEU A 262 25.85 -27.96 15.02
C LEU A 262 26.39 -27.02 16.12
N PRO A 263 27.66 -27.16 16.53
CA PRO A 263 28.20 -26.39 17.66
C PRO A 263 28.00 -24.88 17.47
N LEU A 264 27.49 -24.24 18.51
CA LEU A 264 27.30 -22.79 18.54
C LEU A 264 28.66 -22.09 18.54
N VAL A 265 28.76 -20.97 17.83
CA VAL A 265 29.93 -20.08 17.91
C VAL A 265 29.96 -19.43 19.30
N HIS A 266 28.80 -18.96 19.75
CA HIS A 266 28.64 -18.31 21.05
C HIS A 266 27.18 -18.37 21.52
N SER A 267 26.96 -18.38 22.83
CA SER A 267 25.64 -18.18 23.40
C SER A 267 25.73 -17.49 24.76
N GLU A 268 24.85 -16.51 24.97
CA GLU A 268 24.78 -15.73 26.21
C GLU A 268 23.33 -15.42 26.55
N GLU A 269 22.99 -15.47 27.83
CA GLU A 269 21.71 -14.98 28.35
C GLU A 269 21.93 -13.62 29.00
N ARG A 270 21.13 -12.62 28.60
CA ARG A 270 21.16 -11.28 29.18
C ARG A 270 19.85 -10.98 29.88
N ILE A 271 19.96 -10.40 31.07
CA ILE A 271 18.83 -9.93 31.87
C ILE A 271 18.82 -8.40 31.83
N PHE A 272 17.67 -7.84 31.46
CA PHE A 272 17.48 -6.40 31.35
C PHE A 272 16.52 -5.91 32.43
N SER A 273 17.02 -5.09 33.34
CA SER A 273 16.26 -4.70 34.54
C SER A 273 15.13 -3.70 34.29
N LYS A 274 15.21 -2.87 33.24
CA LYS A 274 14.23 -1.81 32.93
C LYS A 274 13.77 -1.90 31.49
N SER A 275 12.46 -1.78 31.26
CA SER A 275 11.88 -1.68 29.92
C SER A 275 12.41 -0.47 29.15
N GLY A 276 12.39 -0.56 27.82
CA GLY A 276 12.88 0.50 26.94
C GLY A 276 13.88 0.01 25.90
N TRP A 277 14.44 0.97 25.17
CA TRP A 277 15.49 0.73 24.20
C TRP A 277 16.84 0.52 24.89
N VAL A 278 17.53 -0.55 24.54
CA VAL A 278 18.89 -0.85 25.01
C VAL A 278 19.80 -1.13 23.83
N GLY A 279 21.01 -0.56 23.87
CA GLY A 279 22.07 -0.80 22.90
C GLY A 279 22.71 -2.17 23.11
N ILE A 280 22.94 -2.88 22.01
CA ILE A 280 23.62 -4.15 21.92
C ILE A 280 24.96 -3.91 21.21
N ALA A 281 26.02 -3.73 21.99
CA ALA A 281 27.37 -3.61 21.45
C ALA A 281 27.87 -4.99 20.99
N TRP A 282 28.05 -5.21 19.69
CA TRP A 282 28.39 -6.54 19.16
C TRP A 282 29.72 -7.09 19.69
N LYS A 283 30.68 -6.19 19.98
CA LYS A 283 31.96 -6.51 20.61
C LYS A 283 31.81 -7.19 21.99
N SER A 284 30.70 -6.98 22.70
CA SER A 284 30.46 -7.55 24.03
C SER A 284 30.28 -9.07 24.02
N PHE A 285 29.91 -9.67 22.88
CA PHE A 285 29.75 -11.13 22.75
C PHE A 285 31.07 -11.85 22.43
N SER A 286 32.21 -11.13 22.39
CA SER A 286 33.52 -11.69 22.03
C SER A 286 33.52 -12.42 20.68
N LEU A 287 32.67 -11.97 19.75
CA LEU A 287 32.60 -12.49 18.38
C LEU A 287 33.74 -11.91 17.54
N PRO A 288 34.34 -12.70 16.62
CA PRO A 288 35.20 -12.16 15.58
C PRO A 288 34.51 -11.03 14.80
N SER A 289 35.07 -9.83 14.86
CA SER A 289 34.46 -8.58 14.36
C SER A 289 34.36 -8.45 12.85
N SER A 290 34.85 -9.43 12.08
CA SER A 290 34.90 -9.40 10.62
C SER A 290 34.01 -10.45 9.96
N GLN A 291 32.98 -10.94 10.64
CA GLN A 291 32.14 -12.03 10.15
C GLN A 291 30.65 -11.72 10.24
N SER A 292 29.91 -12.32 9.32
CA SER A 292 28.45 -12.40 9.39
C SER A 292 28.06 -13.69 10.12
N TYR A 293 27.08 -13.60 10.99
CA TYR A 293 26.59 -14.72 11.80
C TYR A 293 25.11 -14.96 11.56
N PHE A 294 24.67 -16.19 11.76
CA PHE A 294 23.25 -16.47 11.91
C PHE A 294 22.87 -16.33 13.38
N LEU A 295 22.11 -15.28 13.71
CA LEU A 295 21.70 -14.94 15.06
C LEU A 295 20.31 -15.52 15.34
N LYS A 296 20.17 -16.20 16.48
CA LYS A 296 18.89 -16.54 17.08
C LYS A 296 18.70 -15.78 18.39
N LEU A 297 17.60 -15.03 18.48
CA LEU A 297 17.09 -14.38 19.67
C LEU A 297 15.93 -15.20 20.24
N GLU A 298 15.96 -15.47 21.53
CA GLU A 298 14.89 -16.18 22.23
C GLU A 298 14.52 -15.42 23.50
N VAL A 299 13.25 -14.98 23.59
CA VAL A 299 12.71 -14.32 24.79
C VAL A 299 12.31 -15.41 25.78
N LEU A 300 13.08 -15.52 26.86
CA LEU A 300 12.86 -16.49 27.93
C LEU A 300 11.89 -15.96 28.99
N GLU A 301 11.95 -14.66 29.29
CA GLU A 301 11.07 -13.98 30.25
C GLU A 301 10.76 -12.55 29.80
N GLY A 302 9.57 -12.04 30.14
CA GLY A 302 9.19 -10.65 29.91
C GLY A 302 8.63 -10.35 28.52
N ASP A 303 7.92 -11.31 27.92
CA ASP A 303 7.17 -11.16 26.68
C ASP A 303 5.90 -10.31 26.85
N THR A 304 5.28 -9.98 25.72
CA THR A 304 4.01 -9.24 25.67
C THR A 304 3.17 -9.72 24.50
N THR A 305 2.06 -9.06 24.25
CA THR A 305 1.19 -9.37 23.11
C THR A 305 1.18 -8.26 22.08
N ALA A 306 0.81 -8.60 20.85
CA ALA A 306 0.73 -7.67 19.74
C ALA A 306 -0.28 -6.54 20.00
N LYS A 307 -1.41 -6.83 20.67
CA LYS A 307 -2.35 -5.79 21.12
C LYS A 307 -1.76 -4.88 22.20
N ALA A 308 -1.05 -5.45 23.17
CA ALA A 308 -0.39 -4.67 24.22
C ALA A 308 0.75 -3.78 23.67
N ALA A 309 1.37 -4.19 22.57
CA ALA A 309 2.37 -3.44 21.82
C ALA A 309 1.77 -2.45 20.78
N ASP A 310 0.44 -2.28 20.75
CA ASP A 310 -0.30 -1.41 19.81
C ASP A 310 0.05 -1.68 18.33
N LEU A 311 0.14 -2.97 17.97
CA LEU A 311 0.35 -3.39 16.58
C LEU A 311 -0.98 -3.41 15.81
N PHE A 312 -2.05 -3.84 16.48
CA PHE A 312 -3.42 -3.77 16.00
C PHE A 312 -4.38 -3.84 17.19
N ARG A 313 -5.67 -3.55 16.96
CA ARG A 313 -6.67 -3.39 18.04
C ARG A 313 -7.63 -4.58 18.19
N THR A 314 -8.06 -5.17 17.08
CA THR A 314 -9.14 -6.18 17.03
C THR A 314 -8.69 -7.47 16.36
N GLY A 315 -9.37 -8.58 16.64
CA GLY A 315 -9.01 -9.93 16.14
C GLY A 315 -8.19 -10.76 17.11
N LYS A 316 -7.63 -11.89 16.65
CA LYS A 316 -6.79 -12.81 17.43
C LYS A 316 -5.52 -12.10 17.91
N ASP A 317 -5.18 -12.23 19.20
CA ASP A 317 -3.94 -11.66 19.75
C ASP A 317 -2.78 -12.65 19.63
N TYR A 318 -1.54 -12.15 19.60
CA TYR A 318 -0.33 -12.94 19.37
C TYR A 318 0.76 -12.57 20.37
N PRO A 319 1.51 -13.54 20.91
CA PRO A 319 2.70 -13.24 21.68
C PRO A 319 3.77 -12.61 20.78
N VAL A 320 4.47 -11.61 21.30
CA VAL A 320 5.58 -10.92 20.63
C VAL A 320 6.80 -10.88 21.52
N GLY A 321 7.97 -10.97 20.88
CA GLY A 321 9.27 -10.92 21.54
C GLY A 321 9.75 -9.49 21.74
N VAL A 322 10.85 -9.13 21.07
CA VAL A 322 11.45 -7.80 21.16
C VAL A 322 11.15 -6.96 19.93
N ARG A 323 11.22 -5.65 20.06
CA ARG A 323 11.26 -4.74 18.91
C ARG A 323 12.70 -4.43 18.54
N LEU A 324 13.04 -4.60 17.26
CA LEU A 324 14.38 -4.38 16.73
C LEU A 324 14.53 -2.93 16.22
N SER A 325 15.74 -2.36 16.21
CA SER A 325 16.01 -1.09 15.53
C SER A 325 15.79 -1.18 14.02
N HIS A 326 15.57 -0.05 13.35
CA HIS A 326 15.15 0.05 11.93
C HIS A 326 15.94 -0.89 11.01
N TYR A 327 17.28 -0.86 11.08
CA TYR A 327 18.20 -1.67 10.28
C TYR A 327 18.94 -2.71 11.14
N PHE A 328 18.26 -3.37 12.08
CA PHE A 328 18.90 -4.38 12.92
C PHE A 328 19.58 -5.47 12.10
N CYS A 329 20.83 -5.83 12.44
CA CYS A 329 21.60 -6.89 11.78
C CYS A 329 21.89 -6.66 10.27
N LYS A 330 21.71 -5.43 9.78
CA LYS A 330 21.87 -5.06 8.37
C LYS A 330 22.41 -3.64 8.24
N GLU A 331 23.16 -3.36 7.19
CA GLU A 331 23.55 -2.00 6.85
C GLU A 331 22.33 -1.18 6.38
N PRO A 332 22.21 0.10 6.79
CA PRO A 332 21.18 0.99 6.28
C PRO A 332 21.16 1.05 4.76
N SER A 333 19.95 0.98 4.18
CA SER A 333 19.71 1.19 2.76
C SER A 333 18.72 2.34 2.58
N TYR A 334 19.17 3.37 1.88
CA TYR A 334 18.47 4.65 1.67
C TYR A 334 17.81 4.73 0.28
N ALA A 335 17.45 3.58 -0.29
CA ALA A 335 16.75 3.54 -1.57
C ALA A 335 15.27 3.91 -1.41
N ASP A 336 14.63 4.34 -2.50
CA ASP A 336 13.17 4.54 -2.54
C ASP A 336 12.45 3.19 -2.47
N ARG A 337 11.60 3.04 -1.45
CA ARG A 337 10.81 1.83 -1.20
C ARG A 337 9.32 2.12 -1.06
N SER A 338 8.88 3.31 -1.47
CA SER A 338 7.49 3.77 -1.36
C SER A 338 6.45 2.86 -2.02
N TYR A 339 6.88 2.04 -2.99
CA TYR A 339 6.07 1.07 -3.71
C TYR A 339 6.60 -0.37 -3.60
N LEU A 340 7.47 -0.65 -2.62
CA LEU A 340 8.03 -1.98 -2.36
C LEU A 340 7.43 -2.56 -1.08
N ARG A 341 6.62 -3.60 -1.23
CA ARG A 341 5.97 -4.30 -0.12
C ARG A 341 6.79 -5.52 0.28
N GLU A 342 6.82 -5.80 1.57
CA GLU A 342 7.52 -6.94 2.18
C GLU A 342 6.51 -7.85 2.92
N PRO A 343 6.80 -9.15 3.10
CA PRO A 343 5.93 -10.11 3.77
C PRO A 343 5.97 -9.95 5.30
N TYR A 344 5.48 -8.82 5.82
CA TYR A 344 5.39 -8.61 7.26
C TYR A 344 4.35 -9.52 7.92
N TYR A 345 4.61 -9.88 9.18
CA TYR A 345 3.75 -10.78 9.94
C TYR A 345 2.34 -10.22 10.20
N ASP A 346 2.16 -8.91 10.06
CA ASP A 346 0.86 -8.22 10.06
C ASP A 346 -0.14 -8.92 9.12
N GLU A 347 0.36 -9.46 8.01
CA GLU A 347 -0.41 -10.11 6.95
C GLU A 347 -0.16 -11.63 6.87
N VAL A 348 1.09 -12.07 7.05
CA VAL A 348 1.44 -13.51 7.00
C VAL A 348 0.68 -14.29 8.08
N ARG A 349 0.35 -13.68 9.22
CA ARG A 349 -0.44 -14.34 10.26
C ARG A 349 -1.79 -14.90 9.78
N PHE A 350 -2.38 -14.34 8.71
CA PHE A 350 -3.67 -14.82 8.19
C PHE A 350 -3.52 -16.13 7.43
N THR A 351 -2.41 -16.35 6.72
CA THR A 351 -2.16 -17.59 5.98
C THR A 351 -1.82 -18.75 6.93
N GLU A 352 -1.40 -18.45 8.15
CA GLU A 352 -1.20 -19.43 9.23
C GLU A 352 -2.51 -19.84 9.95
N MET A 353 -3.62 -19.11 9.77
CA MET A 353 -4.90 -19.42 10.43
C MET A 353 -5.65 -20.57 9.75
N THR A 354 -6.36 -21.38 10.53
CA THR A 354 -7.39 -22.26 9.95
C THR A 354 -8.53 -21.43 9.34
N SER A 355 -9.38 -22.10 8.56
CA SER A 355 -10.56 -21.45 7.98
C SER A 355 -11.47 -20.87 9.07
N GLU A 356 -11.71 -21.61 10.15
CA GLU A 356 -12.55 -21.21 11.27
C GLU A 356 -11.93 -20.05 12.04
N GLU A 357 -10.63 -20.14 12.35
CA GLU A 357 -9.91 -19.06 13.05
C GLU A 357 -9.94 -17.76 12.26
N TYR A 358 -9.81 -17.83 10.93
CA TYR A 358 -9.90 -16.65 10.08
C TYR A 358 -11.31 -16.04 10.11
N ASP A 359 -12.38 -16.84 10.09
CA ASP A 359 -13.74 -16.30 10.15
C ASP A 359 -14.01 -15.57 11.46
N GLU A 360 -13.56 -16.12 12.58
CA GLU A 360 -13.68 -15.49 13.90
C GLU A 360 -12.88 -14.18 13.96
N ASP A 361 -11.63 -14.19 13.50
CA ASP A 361 -10.77 -13.01 13.45
C ASP A 361 -11.33 -11.94 12.49
N TYR A 362 -11.81 -12.34 11.32
CA TYR A 362 -12.44 -11.45 10.33
C TYR A 362 -13.72 -10.83 10.89
N PHE A 363 -14.58 -11.62 11.54
CA PHE A 363 -15.80 -11.12 12.17
C PHE A 363 -15.48 -10.04 13.20
N GLN A 364 -14.56 -10.31 14.14
CA GLN A 364 -14.15 -9.33 15.16
C GLN A 364 -13.55 -8.06 14.55
N ARG A 365 -12.72 -8.20 13.51
CA ARG A 365 -12.06 -7.04 12.90
C ARG A 365 -12.98 -6.21 12.04
N MET A 366 -13.85 -6.84 11.25
CA MET A 366 -14.54 -6.21 10.13
C MET A 366 -16.05 -6.05 10.34
N LEU A 367 -16.68 -6.90 11.14
CA LEU A 367 -18.15 -7.00 11.21
C LEU A 367 -18.71 -6.69 12.59
N GLU A 368 -18.01 -7.06 13.65
CA GLU A 368 -18.44 -6.84 15.03
C GLU A 368 -18.53 -5.34 15.34
N SER A 369 -19.75 -4.90 15.68
CA SER A 369 -20.09 -3.50 15.98
C SER A 369 -19.60 -2.52 14.90
N ALA A 370 -19.58 -2.94 13.63
CA ALA A 370 -19.06 -2.13 12.53
C ALA A 370 -19.84 -0.82 12.29
N ASP A 371 -21.10 -0.75 12.73
CA ASP A 371 -21.94 0.45 12.73
C ASP A 371 -21.50 1.51 13.75
N GLN A 372 -20.77 1.09 14.79
CA GLN A 372 -20.29 1.97 15.87
C GLN A 372 -18.81 2.38 15.69
N ARG A 373 -18.13 1.79 14.69
CA ARG A 373 -16.70 1.96 14.44
C ARG A 373 -16.48 2.84 13.22
N ASN A 374 -16.16 4.12 13.45
CA ASN A 374 -15.98 5.12 12.39
C ASN A 374 -14.98 4.70 11.30
N GLU A 375 -13.92 3.98 11.68
CA GLU A 375 -12.92 3.47 10.74
C GLU A 375 -13.48 2.41 9.78
N LEU A 376 -14.59 1.76 10.12
CA LEU A 376 -15.26 0.75 9.30
C LEU A 376 -16.48 1.29 8.55
N TYR A 377 -16.87 2.56 8.74
CA TYR A 377 -18.11 3.10 8.21
C TYR A 377 -18.26 2.84 6.70
N ARG A 378 -17.25 3.21 5.88
CA ARG A 378 -17.29 3.01 4.43
C ARG A 378 -17.38 1.54 4.03
N LEU A 379 -16.68 0.66 4.74
CA LEU A 379 -16.71 -0.79 4.49
C LEU A 379 -18.06 -1.38 4.84
N ASN A 380 -18.67 -0.94 5.94
CA ASN A 380 -20.02 -1.35 6.31
C ASN A 380 -21.04 -0.88 5.27
N VAL A 381 -20.99 0.39 4.84
CA VAL A 381 -21.86 0.91 3.77
C VAL A 381 -21.73 0.08 2.49
N LEU A 382 -20.49 -0.20 2.05
CA LEU A 382 -20.22 -1.05 0.89
C LEU A 382 -20.84 -2.45 1.06
N ARG A 383 -20.63 -3.10 2.20
CA ARG A 383 -21.19 -4.43 2.48
C ARG A 383 -22.72 -4.43 2.50
N GLN A 384 -23.35 -3.42 3.09
CA GLN A 384 -24.82 -3.30 3.06
C GLN A 384 -25.32 -3.09 1.62
N ASN A 385 -24.63 -2.29 0.82
CA ASN A 385 -24.98 -2.10 -0.59
C ASN A 385 -24.78 -3.38 -1.41
N LYS A 386 -23.71 -4.15 -1.19
CA LYS A 386 -23.51 -5.48 -1.79
C LYS A 386 -24.68 -6.43 -1.50
N LYS A 387 -25.21 -6.44 -0.27
CA LYS A 387 -26.40 -7.21 0.08
C LYS A 387 -27.66 -6.73 -0.66
N LYS A 388 -27.82 -5.42 -0.83
CA LYS A 388 -28.98 -4.82 -1.52
C LYS A 388 -28.95 -5.04 -3.03
N ILE A 389 -27.78 -4.96 -3.68
CA ILE A 389 -27.68 -5.14 -5.13
C ILE A 389 -27.96 -6.58 -5.57
N GLY A 390 -27.91 -7.54 -4.64
CA GLY A 390 -28.27 -8.94 -4.85
C GLY A 390 -29.62 -9.16 -5.55
N THR A 391 -30.55 -8.20 -5.45
CA THR A 391 -31.93 -8.31 -5.97
C THR A 391 -32.29 -7.21 -6.99
N THR A 392 -31.31 -6.49 -7.52
CA THR A 392 -31.54 -5.34 -8.43
C THR A 392 -30.88 -5.54 -9.79
N LYS A 393 -31.33 -4.79 -10.79
CA LYS A 393 -30.67 -4.74 -12.11
C LYS A 393 -29.54 -3.71 -12.11
N PHE A 394 -28.56 -3.94 -12.98
CA PHE A 394 -27.44 -3.01 -13.15
C PHE A 394 -27.93 -1.62 -13.60
N GLU A 395 -27.45 -0.59 -12.91
CA GLU A 395 -27.59 0.81 -13.28
C GLU A 395 -26.25 1.50 -13.07
N ALA A 396 -25.79 2.23 -14.08
CA ALA A 396 -24.53 2.95 -14.03
C ALA A 396 -24.70 4.31 -13.33
N TRP A 397 -23.65 4.75 -12.63
CA TRP A 397 -23.52 6.12 -12.13
C TRP A 397 -22.16 6.70 -12.52
N MET A 398 -21.91 7.93 -12.10
CA MET A 398 -20.76 8.73 -12.54
C MET A 398 -19.42 7.99 -12.46
N GLU A 399 -19.08 7.38 -11.32
CA GLU A 399 -17.78 6.69 -11.16
C GLU A 399 -17.65 5.52 -12.13
N TYR A 400 -18.72 4.79 -12.39
CA TYR A 400 -18.73 3.75 -13.42
C TYR A 400 -18.53 4.34 -14.83
N THR A 401 -19.25 5.43 -15.15
CA THR A 401 -19.11 6.12 -16.44
C THR A 401 -17.68 6.61 -16.66
N ARG A 402 -16.98 7.09 -15.62
CA ARG A 402 -15.57 7.49 -15.74
C ARG A 402 -14.67 6.36 -16.23
N VAL A 403 -14.92 5.11 -15.84
CA VAL A 403 -14.15 3.95 -16.33
C VAL A 403 -14.27 3.81 -17.85
N LEU A 404 -15.48 4.01 -18.39
CA LEU A 404 -15.72 3.95 -19.84
C LEU A 404 -15.02 5.11 -20.56
N GLU A 405 -15.11 6.33 -20.02
CA GLU A 405 -14.44 7.51 -20.59
C GLU A 405 -12.91 7.36 -20.60
N ILE A 406 -12.34 6.70 -19.58
CA ILE A 406 -10.90 6.40 -19.53
C ILE A 406 -10.51 5.43 -20.65
N SER A 407 -11.31 4.38 -20.87
CA SER A 407 -11.13 3.43 -21.97
C SER A 407 -11.18 4.14 -23.33
N ASP A 408 -12.20 4.97 -23.56
CA ASP A 408 -12.36 5.74 -24.80
C ASP A 408 -11.14 6.64 -25.04
N TYR A 409 -10.70 7.34 -24.00
CA TYR A 409 -9.53 8.23 -24.09
C TYR A 409 -8.25 7.47 -24.48
N PHE A 410 -7.96 6.32 -23.88
CA PHE A 410 -6.75 5.56 -24.23
C PHE A 410 -6.83 4.95 -25.63
N LYS A 411 -8.02 4.58 -26.11
CA LYS A 411 -8.24 4.19 -27.51
C LYS A 411 -7.90 5.33 -28.46
N GLU A 412 -8.40 6.53 -28.21
CA GLU A 412 -8.10 7.72 -29.03
C GLU A 412 -6.60 8.04 -29.07
N LYS A 413 -5.86 7.70 -28.00
CA LYS A 413 -4.40 7.87 -27.93
C LYS A 413 -3.61 6.69 -28.48
N ASN A 414 -4.27 5.64 -28.99
CA ASN A 414 -3.65 4.40 -29.44
C ASN A 414 -2.75 3.76 -28.36
N ILE A 415 -3.18 3.83 -27.10
CA ILE A 415 -2.50 3.21 -25.97
C ILE A 415 -3.32 1.99 -25.53
N PRO A 416 -2.73 0.78 -25.54
CA PRO A 416 -3.38 -0.40 -24.99
C PRO A 416 -3.84 -0.17 -23.55
N PHE A 417 -5.10 -0.47 -23.29
CA PHE A 417 -5.70 -0.38 -21.97
C PHE A 417 -6.24 -1.75 -21.56
N VAL A 418 -6.01 -2.10 -20.30
CA VAL A 418 -6.48 -3.35 -19.70
C VAL A 418 -7.23 -3.00 -18.43
N LEU A 419 -8.50 -3.37 -18.35
CA LEU A 419 -9.29 -3.28 -17.12
C LEU A 419 -9.31 -4.64 -16.43
N VAL A 420 -8.83 -4.70 -15.19
CA VAL A 420 -8.86 -5.89 -14.35
C VAL A 420 -9.77 -5.61 -13.15
N LEU A 421 -10.89 -6.34 -13.03
CA LEU A 421 -11.63 -6.37 -11.77
C LEU A 421 -10.84 -7.19 -10.76
N ALA A 422 -10.40 -6.53 -9.70
CA ALA A 422 -9.50 -7.10 -8.70
C ALA A 422 -10.16 -8.27 -7.94
N PRO A 423 -9.36 -9.24 -7.47
CA PRO A 423 -9.81 -10.24 -6.52
C PRO A 423 -10.49 -9.62 -5.30
N GLU A 424 -11.51 -10.30 -4.78
CA GLU A 424 -12.23 -9.89 -3.57
C GLU A 424 -12.32 -11.08 -2.62
N ASN A 425 -12.31 -10.80 -1.31
CA ASN A 425 -12.44 -11.81 -0.28
C ASN A 425 -13.73 -12.62 -0.48
N PRO A 426 -13.69 -13.98 -0.50
CA PRO A 426 -14.87 -14.82 -0.65
C PRO A 426 -16.01 -14.56 0.35
N VAL A 427 -15.68 -14.05 1.54
CA VAL A 427 -16.66 -13.63 2.57
C VAL A 427 -17.54 -12.47 2.08
N GLU A 428 -17.04 -11.67 1.14
CA GLU A 428 -17.70 -10.51 0.57
C GLU A 428 -18.20 -10.75 -0.86
N SER A 429 -17.42 -11.43 -1.71
CA SER A 429 -17.77 -11.64 -3.12
C SER A 429 -19.07 -12.43 -3.28
N VAL A 430 -19.27 -13.45 -2.42
CA VAL A 430 -20.47 -14.30 -2.43
C VAL A 430 -21.78 -13.53 -2.26
N LEU A 431 -21.73 -12.32 -1.70
CA LEU A 431 -22.91 -11.49 -1.48
C LEU A 431 -23.53 -10.94 -2.78
N TYR A 432 -22.73 -10.78 -3.84
CA TYR A 432 -23.17 -10.05 -5.03
C TYR A 432 -22.75 -10.66 -6.36
N THR A 433 -21.74 -11.53 -6.43
CA THR A 433 -21.24 -12.05 -7.74
C THR A 433 -22.27 -12.87 -8.50
N LYS A 434 -23.24 -13.49 -7.82
CA LYS A 434 -24.36 -14.22 -8.44
C LYS A 434 -25.56 -13.34 -8.82
N SER A 435 -25.51 -12.04 -8.53
CA SER A 435 -26.62 -11.12 -8.77
C SER A 435 -26.79 -10.75 -10.24
N GLU A 436 -28.02 -10.42 -10.65
CA GLU A 436 -28.28 -9.81 -11.96
C GLU A 436 -27.51 -8.50 -12.13
N TRP A 437 -27.34 -7.73 -11.06
CA TRP A 437 -26.57 -6.48 -11.06
C TRP A 437 -25.12 -6.71 -11.50
N PHE A 438 -24.42 -7.68 -10.90
CA PHE A 438 -23.01 -7.92 -11.20
C PHE A 438 -22.81 -8.47 -12.62
N GLN A 439 -23.69 -9.36 -13.06
CA GLN A 439 -23.68 -9.87 -14.43
C GLN A 439 -23.92 -8.75 -15.45
N GLY A 440 -24.87 -7.84 -15.16
CA GLY A 440 -25.13 -6.67 -15.98
C GLY A 440 -23.93 -5.72 -16.05
N MET A 441 -23.33 -5.39 -14.90
CA MET A 441 -22.16 -4.53 -14.81
C MET A 441 -20.97 -5.09 -15.61
N THR A 442 -20.63 -6.37 -15.39
CA THR A 442 -19.48 -7.01 -16.03
C THR A 442 -19.70 -7.20 -17.53
N THR A 443 -20.91 -7.55 -17.96
CA THR A 443 -21.26 -7.63 -19.38
C THR A 443 -21.14 -6.27 -20.07
N HIS A 444 -21.63 -5.21 -19.44
CA HIS A 444 -21.55 -3.86 -19.98
C HIS A 444 -20.09 -3.36 -20.05
N LEU A 445 -19.28 -3.58 -19.00
CA LEU A 445 -17.85 -3.28 -19.02
C LEU A 445 -17.15 -4.04 -20.14
N ARG A 446 -17.30 -5.37 -20.19
CA ARG A 446 -16.69 -6.20 -21.23
C ARG A 446 -17.03 -5.70 -22.63
N THR A 447 -18.32 -5.49 -22.90
CA THR A 447 -18.80 -5.03 -24.20
C THR A 447 -18.15 -3.70 -24.61
N HIS A 448 -18.14 -2.71 -23.71
CA HIS A 448 -17.55 -1.40 -24.01
C HIS A 448 -16.04 -1.49 -24.24
N ILE A 449 -15.31 -2.08 -23.29
CA ILE A 449 -13.84 -2.19 -23.34
C ILE A 449 -13.39 -2.99 -24.57
N GLU A 450 -14.00 -4.14 -24.86
CA GLU A 450 -13.61 -4.96 -26.00
C GLU A 450 -13.99 -4.34 -27.35
N SER A 451 -15.10 -3.58 -27.42
CA SER A 451 -15.44 -2.78 -28.62
C SER A 451 -14.40 -1.69 -28.92
N ASN A 452 -13.62 -1.31 -27.91
CA ASN A 452 -12.48 -0.42 -28.04
C ASN A 452 -11.18 -1.11 -28.44
N GLY A 453 -11.20 -2.42 -28.70
CA GLY A 453 -10.00 -3.22 -28.97
C GLY A 453 -9.11 -3.41 -27.75
N GLN A 454 -9.65 -3.18 -26.55
CA GLN A 454 -8.97 -3.23 -25.26
C GLN A 454 -9.38 -4.51 -24.51
N ASN A 455 -8.71 -4.82 -23.39
CA ASN A 455 -8.93 -6.08 -22.68
C ASN A 455 -9.66 -5.87 -21.34
N PHE A 456 -10.63 -6.74 -21.07
CA PHE A 456 -11.35 -6.80 -19.80
C PHE A 456 -11.14 -8.17 -19.13
N HIS A 457 -10.68 -8.16 -17.89
CA HIS A 457 -10.47 -9.35 -17.07
C HIS A 457 -11.28 -9.24 -15.79
N ASN A 458 -12.02 -10.30 -15.45
CA ASN A 458 -12.79 -10.37 -14.21
C ASN A 458 -12.15 -11.40 -13.27
N GLU A 459 -11.36 -10.92 -12.31
CA GLU A 459 -10.60 -11.76 -11.38
C GLU A 459 -11.20 -11.75 -9.96
N VAL A 460 -12.45 -11.29 -9.80
CA VAL A 460 -13.13 -11.20 -8.48
C VAL A 460 -13.11 -12.53 -7.74
N ASP A 461 -13.32 -13.65 -8.44
CA ASP A 461 -13.34 -15.01 -7.88
C ASP A 461 -12.00 -15.75 -8.06
N PHE A 462 -10.88 -15.01 -8.16
CA PHE A 462 -9.54 -15.58 -8.37
C PHE A 462 -9.16 -16.69 -7.36
N SER A 463 -9.56 -16.53 -6.10
CA SER A 463 -9.24 -17.50 -5.04
C SER A 463 -10.43 -17.74 -4.12
N SER A 464 -10.67 -19.01 -3.78
CA SER A 464 -11.61 -19.40 -2.72
C SER A 464 -10.98 -19.37 -1.32
N VAL A 465 -9.66 -19.12 -1.22
CA VAL A 465 -8.92 -19.07 0.03
C VAL A 465 -8.99 -17.67 0.63
N LYS A 466 -9.93 -17.46 1.56
CA LYS A 466 -10.15 -16.17 2.23
C LYS A 466 -8.93 -15.62 2.98
N GLN A 467 -8.01 -16.49 3.44
CA GLN A 467 -6.75 -16.11 4.08
C GLN A 467 -5.79 -15.34 3.17
N MET A 468 -6.02 -15.34 1.85
CA MET A 468 -5.27 -14.50 0.91
C MET A 468 -5.63 -13.01 1.01
N PHE A 469 -6.58 -12.64 1.86
CA PHE A 469 -7.03 -11.26 2.06
C PHE A 469 -6.94 -10.90 3.53
N PHE A 470 -6.48 -9.68 3.83
CA PHE A 470 -6.52 -9.21 5.23
C PHE A 470 -7.85 -8.53 5.55
N ASP A 471 -8.57 -8.01 4.57
CA ASP A 471 -9.87 -7.34 4.73
C ASP A 471 -10.81 -7.69 3.54
N PRO A 472 -11.94 -6.98 3.31
CA PRO A 472 -12.83 -7.22 2.19
C PRO A 472 -12.19 -7.30 0.80
N HIS A 473 -11.19 -6.46 0.49
CA HIS A 473 -10.72 -6.26 -0.89
C HIS A 473 -9.21 -6.13 -1.04
N HIS A 474 -8.45 -6.04 0.04
CA HIS A 474 -7.01 -6.01 -0.01
C HIS A 474 -6.41 -7.40 0.23
N MET A 475 -5.59 -7.84 -0.72
CA MET A 475 -4.84 -9.08 -0.60
C MET A 475 -3.74 -8.95 0.45
N THR A 476 -3.43 -10.03 1.15
CA THR A 476 -2.15 -10.19 1.89
C THR A 476 -0.99 -10.22 0.91
N TYR A 477 0.26 -10.06 1.38
CA TYR A 477 1.44 -10.21 0.53
C TYR A 477 1.44 -11.57 -0.19
N ASP A 478 1.15 -12.66 0.53
CA ASP A 478 1.09 -14.00 -0.04
C ASP A 478 -0.02 -14.14 -1.10
N GLY A 479 -1.18 -13.54 -0.84
CA GLY A 479 -2.28 -13.47 -1.81
C GLY A 479 -1.88 -12.71 -3.07
N ALA A 480 -1.25 -11.54 -2.91
CA ALA A 480 -0.72 -10.76 -4.03
C ALA A 480 0.34 -11.55 -4.80
N TYR A 481 1.27 -12.19 -4.10
CA TYR A 481 2.32 -13.00 -4.70
C TYR A 481 1.74 -14.14 -5.54
N ALA A 482 0.71 -14.83 -5.03
CA ALA A 482 -0.03 -15.86 -5.75
C ALA A 482 -0.76 -15.34 -6.99
N PHE A 483 -1.15 -14.06 -7.01
CA PHE A 483 -1.84 -13.42 -8.15
C PHE A 483 -0.89 -12.92 -9.25
N GLN A 484 0.42 -12.75 -8.97
CA GLN A 484 1.37 -12.23 -9.96
C GLN A 484 1.45 -13.04 -11.28
N PRO A 485 1.40 -14.39 -11.28
CA PRO A 485 1.37 -15.15 -12.53
C PRO A 485 0.18 -14.82 -13.44
N THR A 486 -1.00 -14.54 -12.85
CA THR A 486 -2.19 -14.11 -13.61
C THR A 486 -1.96 -12.74 -14.25
N LEU A 487 -1.43 -11.79 -13.48
CA LEU A 487 -1.10 -10.45 -13.99
C LEU A 487 -0.05 -10.50 -15.10
N GLU A 488 0.99 -11.32 -14.94
CA GLU A 488 2.02 -11.55 -15.95
C GLU A 488 1.42 -12.07 -17.26
N GLN A 489 0.48 -13.02 -17.19
CA GLN A 489 -0.25 -13.53 -18.35
C GLN A 489 -1.12 -12.46 -19.01
N ILE A 490 -1.84 -11.66 -18.22
CA ILE A 490 -2.68 -10.55 -18.70
C ILE A 490 -1.82 -9.52 -19.44
N ILE A 491 -0.69 -9.10 -18.86
CA ILE A 491 0.23 -8.14 -19.47
C ILE A 491 0.80 -8.71 -20.76
N SER A 492 1.35 -9.92 -20.71
CA SER A 492 2.02 -10.54 -21.86
C SER A 492 1.08 -10.77 -23.04
N SER A 493 -0.15 -11.26 -22.77
CA SER A 493 -1.15 -11.47 -23.82
C SER A 493 -1.62 -10.16 -24.46
N SER A 494 -1.66 -9.08 -23.68
CA SER A 494 -2.13 -7.78 -24.14
C SER A 494 -1.04 -6.99 -24.89
N LEU A 495 0.25 -7.25 -24.62
CA LEU A 495 1.38 -6.61 -25.32
C LEU A 495 1.70 -7.24 -26.68
N ASN A 496 1.23 -8.47 -26.93
CA ASN A 496 1.49 -9.24 -28.15
C ASN A 496 0.36 -9.11 -29.21
N ARG A 497 -0.65 -8.27 -28.95
CA ARG A 497 -1.71 -7.90 -29.89
C ARG A 497 -1.37 -6.55 -30.51
#